data_AF-A0A357AK29-F1
#
_entry.id   AF-A0A357AK29-F1
#
_cell.length_a   1.000
_cell.length_b   1.000
_cell.length_c   1.000
_cell.angle_alpha   90.00
_cell.angle_beta   90.00
_cell.angle_gamma   90.00
#
_symmetry.space_group_name_H-M   'P 1'
#
loop_
_entity.id
_entity.type
_entity.pdbx_description
1 polymer ?
#
loop_
_entity_poly.entity_id
_entity_poly.type
_entity_poly.pdbx_seq_one_letter_code
_entity_poly.pdbx_strand_id
1 'polypeptide(L)' 'KLLSDIPLVDVVVMMGCNVKCPYLPCKHREDWGLDDPSGMDDTMFLKTINLIQDKILGLRQRIQKETI' A
#
# COMPACT_ATOMS: atom_id res chain seq x y z
N LYS A 1 -16.53 -8.60 4.10
CA LYS A 1 -15.64 -9.77 4.01
C LYS A 1 -14.63 -9.69 5.13
N LEU A 2 -14.33 -10.81 5.78
CA LEU A 2 -13.31 -10.90 6.83
C LEU A 2 -11.92 -10.99 6.20
N LEU A 3 -10.88 -10.65 6.97
CA LEU A 3 -9.48 -10.86 6.56
C LEU A 3 -9.18 -12.33 6.27
N SER A 4 -9.85 -13.24 6.98
CA SER A 4 -9.79 -14.68 6.74
C SER A 4 -10.38 -15.12 5.39
N ASP A 5 -11.21 -14.27 4.77
CA ASP A 5 -11.82 -14.57 3.47
C ASP A 5 -10.94 -14.11 2.30
N ILE A 6 -9.81 -13.44 2.60
CA ILE A 6 -8.86 -13.01 1.58
C ILE A 6 -8.04 -14.24 1.18
N PRO A 7 -8.03 -14.62 -0.12
CA PRO A 7 -7.20 -15.73 -0.58
C PRO A 7 -5.71 -15.39 -0.39
N LEU A 8 -4.83 -16.37 -0.55
CA LEU A 8 -3.40 -16.11 -0.51
C LEU A 8 -3.03 -15.03 -1.54
N VAL A 9 -2.40 -13.96 -1.08
CA VAL A 9 -1.97 -12.84 -1.91
C VAL A 9 -0.46 -12.87 -2.07
N ASP A 10 0.03 -12.50 -3.25
CA ASP A 10 1.48 -12.42 -3.48
C ASP A 10 2.09 -11.20 -2.80
N VAL A 11 1.41 -10.05 -2.88
CA VAL A 11 1.92 -8.76 -2.40
C VAL A 11 0.92 -8.11 -1.44
N VAL A 12 1.42 -7.66 -0.29
CA VAL A 12 0.69 -6.82 0.66
C VAL A 12 1.36 -5.46 0.75
N VAL A 13 0.61 -4.40 0.45
CA VAL A 13 1.06 -3.02 0.60
C VAL A 13 0.32 -2.38 1.77
N MET A 14 1.07 -1.80 2.70
CA MET A 14 0.57 -0.97 3.78
C MET A 14 0.83 0.49 3.45
N MET A 15 -0.13 1.36 3.72
CA MET A 15 -0.06 2.78 3.34
C MET A 15 0.05 3.68 4.56
N GLY A 16 0.55 3.17 5.69
CA GLY A 16 0.53 3.88 6.97
C GLY A 16 -0.83 3.79 7.65
N CYS A 17 -0.90 3.03 8.74
CA CYS A 17 -2.03 3.06 9.65
C CYS A 17 -1.46 3.06 11.07
N ASN A 18 -1.96 3.93 11.94
CA ASN A 18 -1.51 4.01 13.34
C ASN A 18 -1.97 2.82 14.20
N VAL A 19 -2.42 1.73 13.57
CA VAL A 19 -2.87 0.50 14.24
C VAL A 19 -2.11 -0.69 13.70
N LYS A 20 -1.88 -1.66 14.58
CA LYS A 20 -1.18 -2.90 14.22
C LYS A 20 -2.09 -3.74 13.32
N CYS A 21 -1.76 -3.80 12.02
CA CYS A 21 -2.45 -4.68 11.10
C CYS A 21 -2.22 -6.15 11.48
N PRO A 22 -3.24 -7.02 11.40
CA PRO A 22 -3.07 -8.46 11.59
C PRO A 22 -2.15 -9.05 10.53
N TYR A 23 -1.49 -10.15 10.87
CA TYR A 23 -0.66 -10.87 9.91
C TYR A 23 -1.53 -11.45 8.79
N LEU A 24 -1.11 -11.22 7.55
CA LEU A 24 -1.71 -11.80 6.35
C LEU A 24 -0.58 -12.50 5.58
N PRO A 25 -0.73 -13.79 5.24
CA PRO A 25 0.30 -14.52 4.53
C PRO A 25 0.50 -13.92 3.13
N CYS A 26 1.75 -13.63 2.79
CA CYS A 26 2.13 -13.05 1.50
C CYS A 26 3.59 -13.38 1.16
N LYS A 27 3.95 -13.29 -0.13
CA LYS A 27 5.32 -13.48 -0.58
C LYS A 27 6.16 -12.22 -0.36
N HIS A 28 5.56 -11.05 -0.64
CA HIS A 28 6.20 -9.75 -0.50
C HIS A 28 5.34 -8.79 0.30
N ARG A 29 5.99 -7.95 1.10
CA ARG A 29 5.34 -6.96 1.95
C ARG A 29 6.08 -5.64 1.88
N GLU A 30 5.35 -4.57 1.57
CA GLU A 30 5.87 -3.20 1.58
C GLU A 30 5.03 -2.32 2.49
N ASP A 31 5.69 -1.45 3.24
CA ASP A 31 5.03 -0.34 3.94
C ASP A 31 5.47 0.96 3.29
N TRP A 32 4.50 1.72 2.79
CA TRP A 32 4.71 3.02 2.17
C TRP A 32 4.58 4.17 3.16
N GLY A 33 4.06 3.92 4.38
CA GLY A 33 4.02 4.89 5.48
C GLY A 33 3.47 6.25 5.07
N LEU A 34 2.33 6.28 4.37
CA LEU A 34 1.73 7.54 3.92
C LEU A 34 1.04 8.25 5.09
N ASP A 35 1.12 9.57 5.08
CA ASP A 35 0.36 10.40 6.02
C ASP A 35 -1.13 10.38 5.65
N ASP A 36 -2.01 10.33 6.66
CA ASP A 36 -3.46 10.38 6.47
C ASP A 36 -3.88 11.82 6.10
N PRO A 37 -4.40 12.06 4.88
CA PRO A 37 -4.83 13.38 4.45
C PRO A 37 -6.19 13.79 5.04
N SER A 38 -6.84 12.94 5.83
CA SER A 38 -8.16 13.21 6.40
C SER A 38 -8.19 14.52 7.20
N GLY A 39 -9.16 15.38 6.88
CA GLY A 39 -9.30 16.70 7.53
C GLY A 39 -8.36 17.78 6.98
N MET A 40 -7.52 17.47 6.00
CA MET A 40 -6.69 18.44 5.29
C MET A 40 -7.41 19.00 4.05
N ASP A 41 -6.79 19.97 3.38
CA ASP A 41 -7.29 20.53 2.13
C ASP A 41 -7.03 19.61 0.92
N ASP A 42 -7.68 19.92 -0.20
CA ASP A 42 -7.53 19.19 -1.47
C ASP A 42 -6.08 19.10 -1.94
N THR A 43 -5.22 20.06 -1.59
CA THR A 43 -3.81 20.04 -1.98
C THR A 43 -3.08 18.86 -1.35
N MET A 44 -3.39 18.54 -0.09
CA MET A 44 -2.84 17.35 0.57
C MET A 44 -3.37 16.05 -0.02
N PHE A 45 -4.65 15.96 -0.34
CA PHE A 45 -5.20 14.80 -1.06
C PHE A 45 -4.52 14.59 -2.41
N LEU A 46 -4.35 15.66 -3.20
CA LEU A 46 -3.67 15.60 -4.50
C LEU A 46 -2.21 15.15 -4.37
N LYS A 47 -1.49 15.61 -3.34
CA LYS A 47 -0.12 15.12 -3.06
C LYS A 47 -0.11 13.63 -2.76
N THR A 48 -1.00 13.15 -1.90
CA THR A 48 -1.09 11.72 -1.55
C THR A 48 -1.44 10.86 -2.76
N ILE A 49 -2.37 11.32 -3.62
CA ILE A 49 -2.73 10.63 -4.87
C ILE A 49 -1.52 10.49 -5.80
N ASN A 50 -0.78 11.58 -6.03
CA ASN A 50 0.41 11.55 -6.88
C ASN A 50 1.49 10.62 -6.31
N LEU A 51 1.70 10.64 -4.99
CA LEU A 51 2.65 9.76 -4.31
C LEU A 51 2.26 8.28 -4.47
N ILE A 52 0.97 7.93 -4.28
CA ILE A 52 0.46 6.57 -4.50
C ILE A 52 0.68 6.15 -5.96
N GLN A 53 0.40 7.04 -6.91
CA GLN A 53 0.62 6.77 -8.33
C GLN A 53 2.08 6.41 -8.63
N ASP A 54 3.03 7.21 -8.15
CA ASP A 54 4.46 6.96 -8.36
C ASP A 54 4.91 5.63 -7.73
N LYS A 55 4.42 5.33 -6.53
CA LYS A 55 4.70 4.07 -5.83
C LYS A 55 4.15 2.86 -6.58
N ILE A 56 2.92 2.93 -7.09
CA ILE A 56 2.30 1.88 -7.91
C ILE A 56 3.09 1.67 -9.20
N LEU A 57 3.48 2.73 -9.90
CA LEU A 57 4.28 2.64 -11.12
C LEU A 57 5.64 1.98 -10.86
N GLY A 58 6.29 2.35 -9.76
CA GLY A 58 7.54 1.71 -9.32
C GLY A 58 7.35 0.23 -8.96
N LEU A 59 6.29 -0.10 -8.21
CA LEU A 59 5.96 -1.47 -7.83
C LEU A 59 5.72 -2.34 -9.05
N ARG A 60 4.94 -1.84 -10.03
CA ARG A 60 4.70 -2.52 -11.30
C ARG A 60 6.01 -2.86 -12.02
N GLN A 61 6.94 -1.91 -12.09
CA GLN A 61 8.24 -2.15 -12.73
C GLN A 61 9.06 -3.22 -11.99
N ARG A 62 9.02 -3.24 -10.65
CA ARG A 62 9.70 -4.27 -9.85
C ARG A 62 9.10 -5.65 -10.03
N ILE A 63 7.76 -5.74 -10.10
CA ILE A 63 7.05 -7.00 -10.40
C ILE A 63 7.46 -7.52 -11.78
N GLN A 64 7.45 -6.64 -12.79
CA GLN A 64 7.82 -7.02 -14.16
C GLN A 64 9.28 -7.47 -14.31
N LYS A 65 10.16 -7.01 -13.42
CA LYS A 65 11.57 -7.40 -13.38
C LYS A 65 11.86 -8.56 -12.41
N GLU A 66 10.83 -9.11 -11.76
CA GLU A 66 10.95 -10.18 -10.76
C GLU A 66 11.91 -9.81 -9.60
N THR A 67 11.92 -8.53 -9.20
CA THR A 67 12.83 -8.03 -8.14
C THR A 67 12.17 -7.91 -6.77
N ILE A 68 10.98 -8.48 -6.59
CA ILE A 68 10.24 -8.56 -5.31
C ILE A 68 9.60 -9.94 -5.16
#